data_AF-A0A183A1P9-F1
#
_entry.id   AF-A0A183A1P9-F1
#
_cell.length_a   1.000
_cell.length_b   1.000
_cell.length_c   1.000
_cell.angle_alpha   90.00
_cell.angle_beta   90.00
_cell.angle_gamma   90.00
#
_symmetry.space_group_name_H-M   'P 1'
#
loop_
_entity.id
_entity.type
_entity.pdbx_description
1 polymer ?
#
loop_
_entity_poly.entity_id
_entity_poly.type
_entity_poly.pdbx_seq_one_letter_code
_entity_poly.pdbx_strand_id
1 'polypeptide(L)'
;MNQNKDANEDQEHDLAEDDQVLTVRNFISLSSLLPDPVEWEIICQRQRMERIRFLVGVSITYLVLWVAHAPIAIWKTWSLEHNAELKRLLSDRPGLGQPLPPNCIKTKCAALCPEASDTQGWYTLFGIPYATLPQQSSYFSAATYPYTFKECYLAYWHGVAKEKRRFIDGQIRFIGREANDDESECAQMKTKKGISVPVGKPQSCLTLSFHYPWFSKSHGGGKRQRGMPIVAYIGGTYLMNHRPRLPSAKMVSELRVLYVAISYRLGVFGFSDFGVEGAGPNHGLSDVREALSWIQEHAHHFGGDRSRVMLYGENSGATLAAALLASSGLENTVIDGQ
;
A
#
# COMPACT_ATOMS: atom_id res chain seq x y z
N MET A 1 -133.39 4.85 5.67
CA MET A 1 -133.72 5.19 7.07
C MET A 1 -132.53 5.98 7.60
N ASN A 2 -132.52 7.31 7.46
CA ASN A 2 -132.96 8.30 8.48
C ASN A 2 -132.29 8.05 9.85
N GLN A 3 -131.55 8.98 10.47
CA GLN A 3 -131.80 10.42 10.58
C GLN A 3 -130.51 11.26 10.79
N ASN A 4 -130.56 12.51 10.33
CA ASN A 4 -129.72 13.67 10.70
C ASN A 4 -129.99 14.14 12.14
N LYS A 5 -129.03 14.87 12.73
CA LYS A 5 -129.25 16.22 13.30
C LYS A 5 -127.95 16.94 13.68
N ASP A 6 -127.87 18.21 13.25
CA ASP A 6 -126.86 19.23 13.52
C ASP A 6 -127.11 20.01 14.83
N ALA A 7 -126.05 20.67 15.37
CA ALA A 7 -126.02 22.05 15.94
C ALA A 7 -124.63 22.33 16.61
N ASN A 8 -123.80 23.24 16.07
CA ASN A 8 -123.50 24.64 16.48
C ASN A 8 -122.79 24.80 17.85
N GLU A 9 -121.49 25.16 17.88
CA GLU A 9 -120.85 26.52 17.93
C GLU A 9 -120.79 27.10 19.36
N ASP A 10 -119.58 27.45 19.83
CA ASP A 10 -119.27 28.70 20.55
C ASP A 10 -117.77 28.76 20.96
N GLN A 11 -117.21 29.96 20.85
CA GLN A 11 -115.79 30.35 20.94
C GLN A 11 -115.70 31.59 21.85
N GLU A 12 -114.72 31.68 22.78
CA GLU A 12 -113.97 32.91 23.18
C GLU A 12 -113.24 32.83 24.55
N HIS A 13 -111.92 33.16 24.53
CA HIS A 13 -111.15 34.11 25.39
C HIS A 13 -111.29 34.06 26.95
N ASP A 14 -110.28 34.23 27.81
CA ASP A 14 -109.05 35.05 27.83
C ASP A 14 -108.13 34.68 29.04
N LEU A 15 -106.80 34.94 28.91
CA LEU A 15 -105.75 35.39 29.87
C LEU A 15 -105.92 35.18 31.40
N ALA A 16 -104.93 34.92 32.28
CA ALA A 16 -103.48 34.78 32.31
C ALA A 16 -103.06 34.36 33.74
N GLU A 17 -101.96 33.61 33.95
CA GLU A 17 -100.97 33.83 35.03
C GLU A 17 -99.76 32.89 34.88
N ASP A 18 -98.57 33.49 34.95
CA ASP A 18 -97.24 32.92 34.68
C ASP A 18 -96.58 32.45 35.99
N ASP A 19 -96.52 31.13 36.19
CA ASP A 19 -95.72 30.48 37.23
C ASP A 19 -94.49 29.83 36.58
N GLN A 20 -93.37 30.57 36.51
CA GLN A 20 -92.10 30.01 36.06
C GLN A 20 -91.49 29.07 37.10
N VAL A 21 -91.75 27.77 36.94
CA VAL A 21 -91.02 26.70 37.63
C VAL A 21 -89.88 26.20 36.73
N LEU A 22 -88.66 26.29 37.28
CA LEU A 22 -87.35 25.93 36.72
C LEU A 22 -87.33 24.70 35.78
N THR A 23 -86.87 24.88 34.53
CA THR A 23 -86.58 23.76 33.62
C THR A 23 -85.23 23.12 33.97
N VAL A 24 -85.27 21.85 34.36
CA VAL A 24 -84.08 21.01 34.58
C VAL A 24 -83.30 20.90 33.27
N ARG A 25 -82.00 21.22 33.28
CA ARG A 25 -81.14 21.01 32.10
C ARG A 25 -81.12 19.52 31.74
N ASN A 26 -81.34 19.21 30.46
CA ASN A 26 -81.21 17.85 29.94
C ASN A 26 -79.81 17.30 30.26
N PHE A 27 -79.73 16.30 31.13
CA PHE A 27 -78.50 15.56 31.37
C PHE A 27 -78.21 14.68 30.15
N ILE A 28 -77.09 14.94 29.48
CA ILE A 28 -76.56 14.09 28.41
C ILE A 28 -76.20 12.74 29.06
N SER A 29 -76.75 11.63 28.56
CA SER A 29 -76.49 10.31 29.14
C SER A 29 -75.02 9.93 28.96
N LEU A 30 -74.40 9.31 29.96
CA LEU A 30 -73.01 8.84 29.88
C LEU A 30 -72.77 7.92 28.67
N SER A 31 -73.79 7.14 28.30
CA SER A 31 -73.80 6.28 27.10
C SER A 31 -73.75 7.04 25.78
N SER A 32 -74.12 8.33 25.74
CA SER A 32 -74.01 9.18 24.55
C SER A 32 -72.67 9.92 24.46
N LEU A 33 -71.85 9.87 25.52
CA LEU A 33 -70.51 10.45 25.58
C LEU A 33 -69.40 9.42 25.37
N LEU A 34 -69.72 8.13 25.52
CA LEU A 34 -68.78 7.03 25.33
C LEU A 34 -69.03 6.36 23.97
N PRO A 35 -67.97 6.03 23.21
CA PRO A 35 -68.11 5.28 21.96
C PRO A 35 -68.70 3.90 22.23
N ASP A 36 -69.50 3.40 21.28
CA ASP A 36 -70.05 2.04 21.31
C ASP A 36 -68.91 1.00 21.40
N PRO A 37 -69.08 -0.18 22.04
CA PRO A 37 -67.99 -1.16 22.17
C PRO A 37 -67.36 -1.55 20.82
N VAL A 38 -68.13 -1.53 19.73
CA VAL A 38 -67.61 -1.76 18.37
C VAL A 38 -66.72 -0.60 17.91
N GLU A 39 -67.12 0.65 18.15
CA GLU A 39 -66.30 1.82 17.85
C GLU A 39 -65.03 1.86 18.70
N TRP A 40 -65.12 1.49 19.98
CA TRP A 40 -63.97 1.42 20.88
C TRP A 40 -62.94 0.38 20.42
N GLU A 41 -63.39 -0.80 19.97
CA GLU A 41 -62.50 -1.83 19.43
C GLU A 41 -61.81 -1.33 18.15
N ILE A 42 -62.53 -0.64 17.25
CA ILE A 42 -61.95 -0.05 16.04
C ILE A 42 -60.88 1.00 16.39
N ILE A 43 -61.13 1.87 17.38
CA ILE A 43 -60.17 2.87 17.86
C ILE A 43 -58.93 2.18 18.43
N CYS A 44 -59.11 1.15 19.28
CA CYS A 44 -58.01 0.38 19.87
C CYS A 44 -57.17 -0.33 18.79
N GLN A 45 -57.81 -0.96 17.82
CA GLN A 45 -57.12 -1.64 16.70
C GLN A 45 -56.33 -0.65 15.84
N ARG A 46 -56.90 0.53 15.54
CA ARG A 46 -56.18 1.59 14.80
C ARG A 46 -54.94 2.05 15.56
N GLN A 47 -55.07 2.37 16.86
CA GLN A 47 -53.93 2.79 17.68
C GLN A 47 -52.86 1.70 17.80
N ARG A 48 -53.26 0.43 17.93
CA ARG A 48 -52.34 -0.70 17.95
C ARG A 48 -51.57 -0.83 16.63
N MET A 49 -52.25 -0.69 15.50
CA MET A 49 -51.63 -0.74 14.17
C MET A 49 -50.67 0.43 13.92
N GLU A 50 -51.00 1.63 14.40
CA GLU A 50 -50.09 2.79 14.34
C GLU A 50 -48.83 2.56 15.16
N ARG A 51 -48.96 2.02 16.38
CA ARG A 51 -47.80 1.65 17.21
C ARG A 51 -46.94 0.57 16.54
N ILE A 52 -47.55 -0.45 15.93
CA ILE A 52 -46.82 -1.50 15.21
C ILE A 52 -46.08 -0.90 14.01
N ARG A 53 -46.72 -0.05 13.21
CA ARG A 53 -46.07 0.63 12.07
C ARG A 53 -44.90 1.49 12.51
N PHE A 54 -45.05 2.22 13.62
CA PHE A 54 -43.96 3.00 14.20
C PHE A 54 -42.78 2.11 14.61
N LEU A 55 -43.03 1.03 15.36
CA LEU A 55 -41.99 0.09 15.80
C LEU A 55 -41.29 -0.60 14.63
N VAL A 56 -42.03 -1.00 13.60
CA VAL A 56 -41.47 -1.56 12.36
C VAL A 56 -40.59 -0.52 11.66
N GLY A 57 -41.04 0.74 11.58
CA GLY A 57 -40.24 1.85 11.05
C GLY A 57 -38.92 2.03 11.81
N VAL A 58 -38.96 2.07 13.14
CA VAL A 58 -37.76 2.17 13.99
C VAL A 58 -36.84 0.97 13.76
N SER A 59 -37.37 -0.25 13.72
CA SER A 59 -36.58 -1.46 13.50
C SER A 59 -35.89 -1.47 12.13
N ILE A 60 -36.59 -1.06 11.07
CA ILE A 60 -36.01 -0.93 9.71
C ILE A 60 -34.91 0.14 9.71
N THR A 61 -35.14 1.31 10.33
CA THR A 61 -34.10 2.35 10.38
C THR A 61 -32.85 1.88 11.13
N TYR A 62 -33.02 1.14 12.22
CA TYR A 62 -31.91 0.55 12.96
C TYR A 62 -31.14 -0.48 12.11
N LEU A 63 -31.85 -1.34 11.38
CA LEU A 63 -31.26 -2.32 10.46
C LEU A 63 -30.46 -1.64 9.34
N VAL A 64 -31.01 -0.59 8.73
CA VAL A 64 -30.33 0.19 7.68
C VAL A 64 -29.05 0.84 8.21
N LEU A 65 -29.10 1.45 9.39
CA LEU A 65 -27.92 2.02 10.04
C LEU A 65 -26.86 0.95 10.32
N TRP A 66 -27.27 -0.23 10.80
CA TRP A 66 -26.37 -1.36 11.04
C TRP A 66 -25.71 -1.87 9.77
N VAL A 67 -26.48 -2.11 8.70
CA VAL A 67 -25.97 -2.61 7.42
C VAL A 67 -25.02 -1.58 6.76
N ALA A 68 -25.27 -0.29 6.93
CA ALA A 68 -24.40 0.76 6.41
C ALA A 68 -23.07 0.88 7.19
N HIS A 69 -23.09 0.73 8.52
CA HIS A 69 -21.91 1.00 9.35
C HIS A 69 -21.06 -0.24 9.67
N ALA A 70 -21.65 -1.45 9.68
CA ALA A 70 -20.93 -2.68 9.97
C ALA A 70 -19.76 -2.95 8.99
N PRO A 71 -19.91 -2.78 7.66
CA PRO A 71 -18.80 -2.97 6.72
C PRO A 71 -17.66 -1.98 6.95
N ILE A 72 -17.98 -0.74 7.28
CA ILE A 72 -16.99 0.31 7.57
C ILE A 72 -16.22 -0.03 8.84
N ALA A 73 -16.92 -0.47 9.89
CA ALA A 73 -16.30 -0.88 11.14
C ALA A 73 -15.36 -2.10 10.94
N ILE A 74 -15.83 -3.12 10.21
CA ILE A 74 -15.05 -4.32 9.88
C ILE A 74 -13.81 -3.97 9.03
N TRP A 75 -13.97 -3.11 8.03
CA TRP A 75 -12.83 -2.67 7.20
C TRP A 75 -11.81 -1.89 8.03
N LYS A 76 -12.29 -1.02 8.93
CA LYS A 76 -11.43 -0.21 9.79
C LYS A 76 -10.67 -1.07 10.80
N THR A 77 -11.31 -2.07 11.40
CA THR A 77 -10.63 -3.01 12.32
C THR A 77 -9.62 -3.88 11.57
N TRP A 78 -9.99 -4.44 10.42
CA TRP A 78 -9.06 -5.21 9.57
C TRP A 78 -7.85 -4.36 9.15
N SER A 79 -8.08 -3.13 8.69
CA SER A 79 -7.01 -2.20 8.29
C SER A 79 -6.10 -1.81 9.46
N LEU A 80 -6.65 -1.63 10.66
CA LEU A 80 -5.87 -1.35 11.86
C LEU A 80 -4.99 -2.54 12.25
N GLU A 81 -5.52 -3.76 12.17
CA GLU A 81 -4.78 -4.99 12.46
C GLU A 81 -3.67 -5.24 11.43
N HIS A 82 -3.98 -5.09 10.13
CA HIS A 82 -3.02 -5.29 9.04
C HIS A 82 -1.86 -4.26 9.06
N ASN A 83 -2.12 -3.06 9.59
CA ASN A 83 -1.11 -2.00 9.74
C ASN A 83 -0.57 -1.88 11.18
N ALA A 84 -0.98 -2.76 12.10
CA ALA A 84 -0.63 -2.66 13.51
C ALA A 84 0.88 -2.77 13.73
N GLU A 85 1.56 -3.62 12.97
CA GLU A 85 3.02 -3.78 13.05
C GLU A 85 3.77 -2.54 12.57
N LEU A 86 3.33 -1.93 11.46
CA LEU A 86 3.89 -0.66 10.99
C LEU A 86 3.66 0.46 12.04
N LYS A 87 2.46 0.55 12.61
CA LYS A 87 2.14 1.52 13.68
C LYS A 87 2.96 1.28 14.95
N ARG A 88 3.16 0.02 15.34
CA ARG A 88 3.99 -0.35 16.48
C ARG A 88 5.45 0.06 16.23
N LEU A 89 6.00 -0.23 15.06
CA LEU A 89 7.36 0.16 14.68
C LEU A 89 7.55 1.67 14.52
N LEU A 90 6.48 2.40 14.20
CA LEU A 90 6.46 3.86 14.23
C LEU A 90 6.37 4.42 15.66
N SER A 91 5.73 3.69 16.58
CA SER A 91 5.47 4.10 17.97
C SER A 91 6.61 3.75 18.93
N ASP A 92 7.02 2.47 18.96
CA ASP A 92 8.31 2.05 19.51
C ASP A 92 9.33 2.66 18.58
N ARG A 93 9.96 3.79 18.93
CA ARG A 93 11.07 4.37 18.14
C ARG A 93 12.38 3.69 18.57
N PRO A 94 12.70 2.47 18.12
CA PRO A 94 13.77 1.69 18.71
C PRO A 94 15.08 2.33 18.25
N GLY A 95 15.95 2.75 19.18
CA GLY A 95 17.22 3.39 18.81
C GLY A 95 17.16 4.91 18.55
N LEU A 96 16.07 5.59 18.95
CA LEU A 96 16.08 7.06 19.06
C LEU A 96 17.16 7.48 20.08
N GLY A 97 18.17 8.24 19.65
CA GLY A 97 19.29 8.67 20.50
C GLY A 97 20.52 7.76 20.48
N GLN A 98 20.49 6.61 19.77
CA GLN A 98 21.72 5.86 19.50
C GLN A 98 22.42 6.47 18.27
N PRO A 99 23.70 6.87 18.38
CA PRO A 99 24.41 7.43 17.24
C PRO A 99 24.55 6.38 16.14
N LEU A 100 24.44 6.82 14.89
CA LEU A 100 24.77 5.99 13.74
C LEU A 100 26.18 5.44 13.89
N PRO A 101 26.38 4.11 13.70
CA PRO A 101 27.71 3.56 13.64
C PRO A 101 28.55 4.34 12.62
N PRO A 102 29.84 4.61 12.92
CA PRO A 102 30.70 5.36 12.01
C PRO A 102 30.86 4.64 10.67
N ASN A 103 30.50 3.35 10.62
CA ASN A 103 30.51 2.55 9.42
C ASN A 103 29.22 2.56 8.59
N CYS A 104 28.32 3.53 8.78
CA CYS A 104 27.07 3.62 8.03
C CYS A 104 27.00 4.84 7.11
N ILE A 105 26.39 4.67 5.94
CA ILE A 105 26.10 5.75 4.98
C ILE A 105 24.61 6.09 5.06
N LYS A 106 24.28 7.34 5.37
CA LYS A 106 22.89 7.82 5.42
C LYS A 106 22.41 8.18 4.02
N THR A 107 21.33 7.56 3.57
CA THR A 107 20.58 7.96 2.36
C THR A 107 19.28 8.68 2.76
N LYS A 108 18.47 9.07 1.77
CA LYS A 108 17.14 9.64 2.00
C LYS A 108 16.17 8.65 2.68
N CYS A 109 16.33 7.36 2.44
CA CYS A 109 15.42 6.32 2.93
C CYS A 109 15.95 5.54 4.13
N ALA A 110 17.25 5.26 4.17
CA ALA A 110 17.83 4.30 5.10
C ALA A 110 19.30 4.60 5.39
N ALA A 111 19.79 4.09 6.51
CA ALA A 111 21.20 4.01 6.83
C ALA A 111 21.77 2.68 6.32
N LEU A 112 22.62 2.73 5.31
CA LEU A 112 23.32 1.58 4.76
C LEU A 112 24.49 1.23 5.67
N CYS A 113 24.38 0.13 6.40
CA CYS A 113 25.34 -0.32 7.40
C CYS A 113 25.83 -1.73 7.01
N PRO A 114 26.95 -1.85 6.30
CA PRO A 114 27.39 -3.13 5.78
C PRO A 114 27.85 -4.10 6.88
N GLU A 115 27.79 -5.39 6.54
CA GLU A 115 28.51 -6.45 7.24
C GLU A 115 29.89 -6.66 6.60
N ALA A 116 30.86 -7.14 7.39
CA ALA A 116 32.19 -7.43 6.89
C ALA A 116 32.13 -8.58 5.86
N SER A 117 32.91 -8.46 4.79
CA SER A 117 33.12 -9.55 3.84
C SER A 117 34.24 -10.48 4.32
N ASP A 118 34.38 -11.64 3.68
CA ASP A 118 35.52 -12.57 3.88
C ASP A 118 36.90 -11.94 3.58
N THR A 119 36.95 -10.81 2.88
CA THR A 119 38.19 -10.08 2.57
C THR A 119 38.35 -8.90 3.54
N GLN A 120 39.50 -8.84 4.22
CA GLN A 120 39.79 -7.80 5.21
C GLN A 120 39.67 -6.39 4.61
N GLY A 121 38.90 -5.53 5.28
CA GLY A 121 38.67 -4.14 4.85
C GLY A 121 37.65 -3.98 3.72
N TRP A 122 37.10 -5.07 3.20
CA TRP A 122 36.04 -5.09 2.20
C TRP A 122 34.71 -5.54 2.80
N TYR A 123 33.65 -4.99 2.25
CA TYR A 123 32.30 -5.05 2.78
C TYR A 123 31.34 -5.31 1.64
N THR A 124 30.20 -5.90 1.97
CA THR A 124 29.21 -6.30 0.98
C THR A 124 27.86 -5.69 1.29
N LEU A 125 27.19 -5.21 0.25
CA LEU A 125 25.77 -4.87 0.32
C LEU A 125 25.02 -5.66 -0.74
N PHE A 126 24.05 -6.44 -0.29
CA PHE A 126 23.19 -7.24 -1.15
C PHE A 126 21.81 -6.60 -1.27
N GLY A 127 21.30 -6.51 -2.50
CA GLY A 127 19.91 -6.18 -2.75
C GLY A 127 19.49 -4.76 -2.32
N ILE A 128 20.37 -3.76 -2.48
CA ILE A 128 20.02 -2.35 -2.25
C ILE A 128 18.94 -1.98 -3.28
N PRO A 129 17.75 -1.51 -2.86
CA PRO A 129 16.73 -1.08 -3.80
C PRO A 129 17.11 0.26 -4.42
N TYR A 130 17.21 0.30 -5.75
CA TYR A 130 17.39 1.55 -6.49
C TYR A 130 16.04 2.18 -6.88
N ALA A 131 14.99 1.38 -6.95
CA ALA A 131 13.63 1.83 -7.26
C ALA A 131 12.58 0.91 -6.62
N THR A 132 11.31 1.32 -6.69
CA THR A 132 10.14 0.55 -6.27
C THR A 132 9.06 0.57 -7.35
N LEU A 133 8.17 -0.42 -7.33
CA LEU A 133 6.96 -0.42 -8.14
C LEU A 133 5.81 0.27 -7.38
N PRO A 134 4.87 0.95 -8.08
CA PRO A 134 3.63 1.43 -7.48
C PRO A 134 2.74 0.25 -7.03
N GLN A 135 1.81 0.49 -6.09
CA GLN A 135 1.03 -0.59 -5.48
C GLN A 135 0.10 -1.32 -6.47
N GLN A 136 0.00 -2.65 -6.27
CA GLN A 136 -0.93 -3.69 -6.77
C GLN A 136 -1.49 -3.66 -8.21
N SER A 137 -1.91 -2.53 -8.78
CA SER A 137 -2.42 -2.46 -10.17
C SER A 137 -1.34 -2.20 -11.22
N SER A 138 -0.09 -2.00 -10.77
CA SER A 138 0.94 -1.31 -11.56
C SER A 138 2.26 -2.08 -11.68
N TYR A 139 2.24 -3.41 -11.62
CA TYR A 139 3.44 -4.25 -11.83
C TYR A 139 4.17 -3.96 -13.15
N PHE A 140 3.38 -3.51 -14.12
CA PHE A 140 3.80 -3.15 -15.46
C PHE A 140 3.99 -1.65 -15.62
N SER A 141 4.21 -0.85 -14.57
CA SER A 141 4.54 0.57 -14.77
C SER A 141 6.02 0.86 -14.69
N ALA A 142 6.38 2.09 -15.06
CA ALA A 142 7.71 2.61 -14.79
C ALA A 142 8.04 2.47 -13.29
N ALA A 143 9.28 2.09 -13.00
CA ALA A 143 9.80 2.09 -11.65
C ALA A 143 10.09 3.53 -11.22
N THR A 144 9.90 3.82 -9.93
CA THR A 144 10.18 5.14 -9.35
C THR A 144 11.09 4.97 -8.15
N TYR A 145 11.99 5.92 -7.90
CA TYR A 145 12.77 5.92 -6.67
C TYR A 145 11.82 6.00 -5.44
N PRO A 146 12.11 5.31 -4.33
CA PRO A 146 11.26 5.39 -3.13
C PRO A 146 11.42 6.74 -2.42
N TYR A 147 10.34 7.48 -2.20
CA TYR A 147 10.37 8.80 -1.55
C TYR A 147 9.54 8.87 -0.28
N THR A 148 8.48 8.07 -0.17
CA THR A 148 7.65 8.05 1.03
C THR A 148 8.22 7.11 2.08
N PHE A 149 7.93 7.37 3.36
CA PHE A 149 8.35 6.46 4.44
C PHE A 149 7.85 5.02 4.20
N LYS A 150 6.62 4.85 3.71
CA LYS A 150 6.04 3.53 3.41
C LYS A 150 6.83 2.81 2.31
N GLU A 151 7.21 3.51 1.25
CA GLU A 151 8.04 2.95 0.17
C GLU A 151 9.44 2.59 0.66
N CYS A 152 10.10 3.51 1.37
CA CYS A 152 11.41 3.25 1.98
C CYS A 152 11.35 2.05 2.92
N TYR A 153 10.31 1.95 3.75
CA TYR A 153 10.08 0.83 4.65
C TYR A 153 9.92 -0.48 3.87
N LEU A 154 9.04 -0.54 2.89
CA LEU A 154 8.85 -1.76 2.10
C LEU A 154 10.13 -2.17 1.34
N ALA A 155 10.85 -1.21 0.78
CA ALA A 155 12.03 -1.45 -0.03
C ALA A 155 13.25 -1.93 0.80
N TYR A 156 13.49 -1.32 1.96
CA TYR A 156 14.67 -1.54 2.81
C TYR A 156 14.42 -2.43 4.03
N TRP A 157 13.16 -2.72 4.40
CA TRP A 157 12.85 -3.55 5.58
C TRP A 157 12.41 -4.96 5.22
N HIS A 158 11.53 -5.12 4.20
CA HIS A 158 10.84 -6.38 3.94
C HIS A 158 11.78 -7.53 3.50
N GLY A 159 12.91 -7.21 2.84
CA GLY A 159 13.89 -8.21 2.38
C GLY A 159 15.03 -8.51 3.35
N VAL A 160 15.03 -7.93 4.55
CA VAL A 160 16.05 -8.14 5.59
C VAL A 160 15.52 -9.17 6.60
N ALA A 161 16.36 -10.03 7.16
CA ALA A 161 15.97 -10.98 8.21
C ALA A 161 15.30 -10.27 9.39
N LYS A 162 14.26 -10.85 10.00
CA LYS A 162 13.49 -10.19 11.07
C LYS A 162 14.36 -9.79 12.27
N GLU A 163 15.32 -10.64 12.63
CA GLU A 163 16.31 -10.46 13.69
C GLU A 163 17.32 -9.33 13.42
N LYS A 164 17.54 -9.01 12.14
CA LYS A 164 18.50 -8.01 11.64
C LYS A 164 17.87 -6.62 11.49
N ARG A 165 16.54 -6.54 11.42
CA ARG A 165 15.75 -5.31 11.27
C ARG A 165 15.80 -4.44 12.53
N ARG A 166 16.35 -3.23 12.41
CA ARG A 166 16.41 -2.24 13.50
C ARG A 166 16.32 -0.83 12.95
N PHE A 167 15.81 0.10 13.74
CA PHE A 167 16.03 1.53 13.49
C PHE A 167 17.27 1.98 14.25
N ILE A 168 18.00 2.95 13.68
CA ILE A 168 19.14 3.62 14.32
C ILE A 168 18.98 5.11 14.04
N ASP A 169 18.95 5.94 15.08
CA ASP A 169 18.77 7.40 14.95
C ASP A 169 17.51 7.77 14.14
N GLY A 170 16.42 7.03 14.34
CA GLY A 170 15.17 7.20 13.59
C GLY A 170 15.24 6.83 12.10
N GLN A 171 16.35 6.26 11.63
CA GLN A 171 16.53 5.77 10.26
C GLN A 171 16.39 4.25 10.21
N ILE A 172 15.89 3.72 9.09
CA ILE A 172 15.90 2.27 8.82
C ILE A 172 17.36 1.82 8.67
N ARG A 173 17.82 0.87 9.49
CA ARG A 173 19.13 0.25 9.30
C ARG A 173 19.02 -0.83 8.23
N PHE A 174 19.73 -0.65 7.12
CA PHE A 174 19.82 -1.64 6.05
C PHE A 174 21.20 -2.29 6.06
N ILE A 175 21.22 -3.63 6.13
CA ILE A 175 22.48 -4.40 6.14
C ILE A 175 22.61 -5.37 4.96
N GLY A 176 21.65 -5.33 4.03
CA GLY A 176 21.55 -6.24 2.90
C GLY A 176 20.34 -7.18 3.00
N ARG A 177 19.87 -7.65 1.85
CA ARG A 177 18.85 -8.69 1.76
C ARG A 177 19.45 -10.09 1.96
N GLU A 178 18.64 -11.03 2.43
CA GLU A 178 19.04 -12.43 2.51
C GLU A 178 19.14 -13.07 1.13
N ALA A 179 20.23 -13.80 0.87
CA ALA A 179 20.55 -14.34 -0.46
C ALA A 179 19.73 -15.57 -0.87
N ASN A 180 18.92 -16.14 0.03
CA ASN A 180 18.23 -17.42 -0.18
C ASN A 180 16.74 -17.40 0.22
N ASP A 181 16.15 -16.22 0.36
CA ASP A 181 14.72 -16.10 0.60
C ASP A 181 13.99 -16.07 -0.75
N ASP A 182 13.04 -16.97 -0.98
CA ASP A 182 12.21 -16.97 -2.19
C ASP A 182 11.44 -15.62 -2.31
N GLU A 183 11.27 -14.85 -1.22
CA GLU A 183 10.73 -13.49 -1.26
C GLU A 183 11.73 -12.42 -1.75
N SER A 184 13.04 -12.64 -1.59
CA SER A 184 14.09 -11.69 -1.98
C SER A 184 14.56 -11.89 -3.42
N GLU A 185 14.28 -13.03 -4.05
CA GLU A 185 14.57 -13.29 -5.46
C GLU A 185 13.65 -12.49 -6.40
N CYS A 186 14.20 -12.05 -7.53
CA CYS A 186 13.42 -11.45 -8.62
C CYS A 186 12.49 -12.50 -9.27
N ALA A 187 11.30 -12.07 -9.69
CA ALA A 187 10.33 -12.91 -10.40
C ALA A 187 10.91 -13.49 -11.71
N GLN A 188 11.08 -14.82 -11.74
CA GLN A 188 11.65 -15.56 -12.89
C GLN A 188 11.33 -17.06 -12.86
N MET A 189 11.76 -17.82 -13.88
CA MET A 189 11.55 -19.27 -13.97
C MET A 189 12.81 -20.04 -13.57
N LYS A 190 12.75 -20.81 -12.48
CA LYS A 190 13.88 -21.60 -11.98
C LYS A 190 13.68 -23.08 -12.28
N THR A 191 14.64 -23.72 -12.93
CA THR A 191 14.62 -25.18 -13.11
C THR A 191 15.00 -25.86 -11.80
N LYS A 192 14.07 -26.60 -11.19
CA LYS A 192 14.30 -27.46 -10.02
C LYS A 192 13.97 -28.91 -10.42
N LYS A 193 14.95 -29.81 -10.33
CA LYS A 193 14.82 -31.23 -10.71
C LYS A 193 14.23 -31.46 -12.12
N GLY A 194 14.63 -30.65 -13.10
CA GLY A 194 14.14 -30.73 -14.49
C GLY A 194 12.79 -30.07 -14.75
N ILE A 195 12.10 -29.55 -13.73
CA ILE A 195 10.83 -28.82 -13.87
C ILE A 195 11.07 -27.33 -13.69
N SER A 196 10.58 -26.50 -14.62
CA SER A 196 10.65 -25.05 -14.51
C SER A 196 9.50 -24.54 -13.64
N VAL A 197 9.84 -23.96 -12.48
CA VAL A 197 8.87 -23.39 -11.52
C VAL A 197 9.06 -21.88 -11.39
N PRO A 198 7.99 -21.09 -11.25
CA PRO A 198 8.12 -19.67 -10.96
C PRO A 198 8.67 -19.45 -9.55
N VAL A 199 9.55 -18.47 -9.39
CA VAL A 199 10.13 -18.04 -8.11
C VAL A 199 10.19 -16.51 -8.05
N GLY A 200 10.28 -15.95 -6.84
CA GLY A 200 10.48 -14.52 -6.65
C GLY A 200 9.26 -13.64 -6.84
N LYS A 201 9.44 -12.33 -6.64
CA LYS A 201 8.40 -11.29 -6.79
C LYS A 201 8.92 -10.16 -7.69
N PRO A 202 8.07 -9.50 -8.51
CA PRO A 202 8.52 -8.40 -9.36
C PRO A 202 9.10 -7.21 -8.58
N GLN A 203 8.59 -6.95 -7.37
CA GLN A 203 9.10 -5.90 -6.47
C GLN A 203 10.54 -6.17 -6.00
N SER A 204 10.98 -7.44 -6.04
CA SER A 204 12.32 -7.83 -5.62
C SER A 204 13.36 -7.69 -6.73
N CYS A 205 12.93 -7.39 -7.96
CA CYS A 205 13.81 -7.22 -9.11
C CYS A 205 14.59 -5.91 -9.11
N LEU A 206 14.11 -4.85 -8.46
CA LEU A 206 14.69 -3.50 -8.57
C LEU A 206 15.82 -3.27 -7.57
N THR A 207 16.85 -4.11 -7.65
CA THR A 207 17.96 -4.08 -6.68
C THR A 207 19.33 -4.19 -7.31
N LEU A 208 20.35 -3.71 -6.59
CA LEU A 208 21.75 -3.87 -6.95
C LEU A 208 22.57 -4.38 -5.77
N SER A 209 23.66 -5.08 -6.07
CA SER A 209 24.57 -5.64 -5.07
C SER A 209 26.01 -5.35 -5.46
N PHE A 210 26.90 -5.14 -4.50
CA PHE A 210 28.33 -4.92 -4.76
C PHE A 210 29.21 -5.13 -3.51
N HIS A 211 30.51 -5.34 -3.77
CA HIS A 211 31.57 -5.27 -2.77
C HIS A 211 32.27 -3.92 -2.81
N TYR A 212 32.65 -3.39 -1.65
CA TYR A 212 33.34 -2.10 -1.56
C TYR A 212 34.27 -2.02 -0.35
N PRO A 213 35.33 -1.19 -0.40
CA PRO A 213 36.20 -0.98 0.74
C PRO A 213 35.54 -0.04 1.77
N TRP A 214 35.62 -0.36 3.06
CA TRP A 214 35.21 0.56 4.13
C TRP A 214 36.41 1.24 4.76
N PHE A 215 36.25 2.53 5.07
CA PHE A 215 37.28 3.35 5.68
C PHE A 215 37.01 3.49 7.19
N SER A 216 37.58 2.62 8.02
CA SER A 216 37.59 2.87 9.47
C SER A 216 38.68 3.91 9.78
N LYS A 217 38.29 5.05 10.37
CA LYS A 217 39.25 6.05 10.89
C LYS A 217 40.20 5.46 11.95
N SER A 218 39.90 4.29 12.53
CA SER A 218 40.70 3.67 13.59
C SER A 218 41.88 2.82 13.06
N HIS A 219 41.91 2.49 11.76
CA HIS A 219 43.01 1.71 11.17
C HIS A 219 43.91 2.66 10.37
N GLY A 220 45.00 3.09 11.02
CA GLY A 220 45.88 4.15 10.54
C GLY A 220 46.34 4.00 9.08
N GLY A 221 46.41 5.14 8.39
CA GLY A 221 47.28 5.34 7.22
C GLY A 221 46.81 4.77 5.87
N GLY A 222 45.70 4.05 5.78
CA GLY A 222 45.19 3.57 4.48
C GLY A 222 44.72 4.73 3.59
N LYS A 223 45.45 5.03 2.50
CA LYS A 223 44.98 5.97 1.46
C LYS A 223 43.58 5.55 1.00
N ARG A 224 42.63 6.48 0.98
CA ARG A 224 41.27 6.23 0.48
C ARG A 224 41.38 5.71 -0.95
N GLN A 225 41.02 4.45 -1.20
CA GLN A 225 40.77 3.99 -2.57
C GLN A 225 39.54 4.73 -3.06
N ARG A 226 39.80 5.82 -3.78
CA ARG A 226 38.81 6.71 -4.36
C ARG A 226 38.99 6.71 -5.85
N GLY A 227 37.89 6.96 -6.54
CA GLY A 227 37.90 7.03 -7.98
C GLY A 227 38.10 5.65 -8.61
N MET A 228 37.64 4.57 -7.99
CA MET A 228 37.65 3.24 -8.62
C MET A 228 36.75 3.26 -9.87
N PRO A 229 37.16 2.66 -11.01
CA PRO A 229 36.23 2.50 -12.13
C PRO A 229 35.05 1.65 -11.67
N ILE A 230 33.87 1.95 -12.20
CA ILE A 230 32.64 1.25 -11.85
C ILE A 230 32.28 0.33 -13.00
N VAL A 231 32.10 -0.95 -12.70
CA VAL A 231 31.59 -1.94 -13.66
C VAL A 231 30.15 -2.24 -13.29
N ALA A 232 29.20 -1.71 -14.06
CA ALA A 232 27.78 -2.01 -13.92
C ALA A 232 27.47 -3.27 -14.76
N TYR A 233 27.24 -4.40 -14.09
CA TYR A 233 26.97 -5.67 -14.73
C TYR A 233 25.47 -5.95 -14.86
N ILE A 234 25.07 -6.30 -16.08
CA ILE A 234 23.77 -6.90 -16.39
C ILE A 234 23.99 -8.21 -17.14
N GLY A 235 23.32 -9.26 -16.69
CA GLY A 235 23.30 -10.53 -17.42
C GLY A 235 21.89 -10.88 -17.83
N GLY A 236 21.68 -12.10 -18.32
CA GLY A 236 20.34 -12.63 -18.53
C GLY A 236 20.27 -13.69 -19.61
N THR A 237 19.31 -14.60 -19.49
CA THR A 237 19.09 -15.70 -20.42
C THR A 237 17.68 -15.60 -20.99
N TYR A 238 17.58 -15.36 -22.30
CA TYR A 238 16.33 -15.18 -23.06
C TYR A 238 15.38 -14.13 -22.47
N LEU A 239 15.89 -13.12 -21.76
CA LEU A 239 15.10 -12.14 -20.99
C LEU A 239 14.19 -12.74 -19.90
N MET A 240 14.23 -14.05 -19.67
CA MET A 240 13.35 -14.76 -18.72
C MET A 240 14.02 -15.01 -17.38
N ASN A 241 15.35 -15.15 -17.38
CA ASN A 241 16.13 -15.53 -16.20
C ASN A 241 17.34 -14.64 -16.06
N HIS A 242 17.63 -14.20 -14.83
CA HIS A 242 18.85 -13.49 -14.50
C HIS A 242 19.25 -13.81 -13.05
N ARG A 243 20.51 -14.20 -12.89
CA ARG A 243 21.15 -14.31 -11.57
C ARG A 243 22.31 -13.32 -11.54
N PRO A 244 22.16 -12.17 -10.87
CA PRO A 244 23.25 -11.23 -10.69
C PRO A 244 24.43 -11.96 -10.04
N ARG A 245 25.59 -11.97 -10.72
CA ARG A 245 26.80 -12.64 -10.23
C ARG A 245 27.73 -11.56 -9.68
N LEU A 246 28.12 -11.70 -8.42
CA LEU A 246 29.23 -10.94 -7.86
C LEU A 246 30.50 -11.77 -7.96
N PRO A 247 31.57 -11.23 -8.57
CA PRO A 247 32.92 -11.78 -8.41
C PRO A 247 33.32 -11.75 -6.94
N SER A 248 34.30 -12.58 -6.55
CA SER A 248 34.77 -12.60 -5.17
C SER A 248 35.30 -11.23 -4.75
N ALA A 249 35.09 -10.85 -3.48
CA ALA A 249 35.63 -9.61 -2.93
C ALA A 249 37.16 -9.49 -3.11
N LYS A 250 37.88 -10.62 -3.07
CA LYS A 250 39.32 -10.69 -3.39
C LYS A 250 39.62 -10.23 -4.82
N MET A 251 38.91 -10.76 -5.82
CA MET A 251 39.11 -10.39 -7.22
C MET A 251 38.79 -8.90 -7.45
N VAL A 252 37.68 -8.41 -6.90
CA VAL A 252 37.28 -7.00 -7.01
C VAL A 252 38.32 -6.08 -6.36
N SER A 253 38.89 -6.50 -5.22
CA SER A 253 39.98 -5.81 -4.52
C SER A 253 41.27 -5.73 -5.33
N GLU A 254 41.68 -6.85 -5.94
CA GLU A 254 42.88 -6.91 -6.79
C GLU A 254 42.74 -6.04 -8.05
N LEU A 255 41.55 -6.04 -8.67
CA LEU A 255 41.24 -5.22 -9.85
C LEU A 255 41.01 -3.74 -9.51
N ARG A 256 40.77 -3.39 -8.23
CA ARG A 256 40.45 -2.04 -7.76
C ARG A 256 39.28 -1.40 -8.50
N VAL A 257 38.22 -2.18 -8.71
CA VAL A 257 36.97 -1.74 -9.35
C VAL A 257 35.83 -1.78 -8.35
N LEU A 258 34.80 -0.94 -8.58
CA LEU A 258 33.50 -1.11 -7.93
C LEU A 258 32.62 -1.93 -8.87
N TYR A 259 32.54 -3.24 -8.65
CA TYR A 259 31.70 -4.13 -9.45
C TYR A 259 30.27 -4.17 -8.89
N VAL A 260 29.30 -3.71 -9.67
CA VAL A 260 27.89 -3.60 -9.29
C VAL A 260 27.05 -4.55 -10.13
N ALA A 261 26.47 -5.56 -9.50
CA ALA A 261 25.54 -6.48 -10.15
C ALA A 261 24.11 -5.95 -10.03
N ILE A 262 23.46 -5.67 -11.17
CA ILE A 262 22.12 -5.08 -11.26
C ILE A 262 21.09 -6.18 -11.51
N SER A 263 20.06 -6.24 -10.69
CA SER A 263 18.82 -6.96 -10.98
C SER A 263 17.84 -6.02 -11.68
N TYR A 264 17.01 -6.55 -12.56
CA TYR A 264 15.98 -5.80 -13.29
C TYR A 264 14.79 -6.72 -13.60
N ARG A 265 13.63 -6.18 -13.97
CA ARG A 265 12.45 -7.02 -14.28
C ARG A 265 12.66 -7.87 -15.52
N LEU A 266 12.18 -9.11 -15.46
CA LEU A 266 12.31 -10.13 -16.51
C LEU A 266 10.94 -10.53 -17.05
N GLY A 267 10.96 -11.21 -18.19
CA GLY A 267 9.78 -11.82 -18.80
C GLY A 267 8.62 -10.86 -18.98
N VAL A 268 7.43 -11.33 -18.61
CA VAL A 268 6.19 -10.56 -18.75
C VAL A 268 6.24 -9.22 -18.02
N PHE A 269 6.96 -9.14 -16.89
CA PHE A 269 7.04 -7.93 -16.06
C PHE A 269 8.01 -6.89 -16.62
N GLY A 270 9.02 -7.33 -17.39
CA GLY A 270 10.03 -6.45 -17.96
C GLY A 270 9.75 -6.02 -19.40
N PHE A 271 9.08 -6.85 -20.19
CA PHE A 271 9.10 -6.72 -21.66
C PHE A 271 7.75 -6.91 -22.36
N SER A 272 6.64 -7.04 -21.62
CA SER A 272 5.31 -7.06 -22.25
C SER A 272 4.86 -5.66 -22.64
N ASP A 273 4.05 -5.61 -23.69
CA ASP A 273 3.26 -4.44 -24.06
C ASP A 273 1.78 -4.83 -23.99
N PHE A 274 1.01 -4.13 -23.19
CA PHE A 274 -0.44 -4.34 -23.07
C PHE A 274 -1.26 -3.33 -23.88
N GLY A 275 -0.61 -2.38 -24.56
CA GLY A 275 -1.31 -1.33 -25.31
C GLY A 275 -2.11 -0.37 -24.42
N VAL A 276 -1.79 -0.30 -23.13
CA VAL A 276 -2.44 0.58 -22.14
C VAL A 276 -1.45 1.64 -21.68
N GLU A 277 -1.92 2.88 -21.54
CA GLU A 277 -1.12 3.97 -21.00
C GLU A 277 -0.57 3.64 -19.61
N GLY A 278 0.74 3.82 -19.43
CA GLY A 278 1.43 3.45 -18.19
C GLY A 278 1.80 1.97 -18.06
N ALA A 279 1.42 1.11 -19.00
CA ALA A 279 1.80 -0.31 -19.08
C ALA A 279 2.42 -0.69 -20.44
N GLY A 280 3.41 0.12 -20.85
CA GLY A 280 4.09 -0.02 -22.14
C GLY A 280 5.25 -1.03 -22.12
N PRO A 281 5.95 -1.19 -23.26
CA PRO A 281 7.07 -2.13 -23.36
C PRO A 281 8.32 -1.65 -22.60
N ASN A 282 9.29 -2.56 -22.47
CA ASN A 282 10.67 -2.25 -22.09
C ASN A 282 10.87 -1.66 -20.69
N HIS A 283 10.04 -2.08 -19.74
CA HIS A 283 10.24 -1.80 -18.32
C HIS A 283 11.57 -2.34 -17.79
N GLY A 284 12.03 -3.52 -18.22
CA GLY A 284 13.33 -4.06 -17.85
C GLY A 284 14.50 -3.18 -18.33
N LEU A 285 14.38 -2.56 -19.51
CA LEU A 285 15.36 -1.59 -20.01
C LEU A 285 15.36 -0.31 -19.16
N SER A 286 14.16 0.18 -18.85
CA SER A 286 13.97 1.37 -17.99
C SER A 286 14.53 1.15 -16.58
N ASP A 287 14.38 -0.06 -16.04
CA ASP A 287 14.90 -0.46 -14.74
C ASP A 287 16.42 -0.40 -14.68
N VAL A 288 17.11 -0.90 -15.73
CA VAL A 288 18.57 -0.81 -15.81
C VAL A 288 19.03 0.64 -15.91
N ARG A 289 18.32 1.47 -16.67
CA ARG A 289 18.60 2.91 -16.75
C ARG A 289 18.49 3.57 -15.37
N GLU A 290 17.45 3.24 -14.60
CA GLU A 290 17.29 3.76 -13.24
C GLU A 290 18.40 3.27 -12.29
N ALA A 291 18.84 2.02 -12.44
CA ALA A 291 19.99 1.50 -11.69
C ALA A 291 21.29 2.25 -12.02
N LEU A 292 21.51 2.60 -13.29
CA LEU A 292 22.66 3.41 -13.71
C LEU A 292 22.58 4.84 -13.14
N SER A 293 21.39 5.46 -13.13
CA SER A 293 21.16 6.75 -12.46
C SER A 293 21.49 6.67 -10.98
N TRP A 294 21.07 5.59 -10.29
CA TRP A 294 21.40 5.37 -8.89
C TRP A 294 22.90 5.24 -8.67
N ILE A 295 23.61 4.49 -9.52
CA ILE A 295 25.06 4.34 -9.46
C ILE A 295 25.74 5.70 -9.62
N GLN A 296 25.32 6.48 -10.63
CA GLN A 296 25.80 7.85 -10.84
C GLN A 296 25.55 8.73 -9.60
N GLU A 297 24.41 8.66 -8.95
CA GLU A 297 24.12 9.47 -7.76
C GLU A 297 24.85 8.97 -6.50
N HIS A 298 25.10 7.66 -6.31
CA HIS A 298 25.50 7.13 -5.01
C HIS A 298 26.89 6.49 -4.95
N ALA A 299 27.46 6.02 -6.06
CA ALA A 299 28.67 5.19 -6.05
C ALA A 299 29.91 5.85 -5.42
N HIS A 300 30.01 7.18 -5.48
CA HIS A 300 31.10 7.95 -4.86
C HIS A 300 31.21 7.77 -3.33
N HIS A 301 30.10 7.47 -2.63
CA HIS A 301 30.13 7.15 -1.20
C HIS A 301 30.87 5.84 -0.91
N PHE A 302 30.93 4.95 -1.89
CA PHE A 302 31.55 3.62 -1.83
C PHE A 302 32.93 3.56 -2.51
N GLY A 303 33.50 4.72 -2.88
CA GLY A 303 34.82 4.83 -3.49
C GLY A 303 34.85 4.76 -5.02
N GLY A 304 33.70 4.61 -5.68
CA GLY A 304 33.58 4.63 -7.14
C GLY A 304 33.75 6.03 -7.75
N ASP A 305 34.20 6.08 -9.01
CA ASP A 305 34.25 7.27 -9.83
C ASP A 305 33.03 7.37 -10.74
N ARG A 306 32.18 8.37 -10.51
CA ARG A 306 30.97 8.62 -11.33
C ARG A 306 31.31 8.92 -12.79
N SER A 307 32.50 9.45 -13.06
CA SER A 307 32.94 9.72 -14.43
C SER A 307 33.43 8.48 -15.18
N ARG A 308 33.64 7.35 -14.49
CA ARG A 308 34.22 6.13 -15.08
C ARG A 308 33.30 4.93 -14.88
N VAL A 309 32.12 4.98 -15.51
CA VAL A 309 31.15 3.89 -15.50
C VAL A 309 31.21 3.12 -16.81
N MET A 310 31.45 1.82 -16.70
CA MET A 310 31.38 0.86 -17.80
C MET A 310 30.15 -0.03 -17.60
N LEU A 311 29.28 -0.09 -18.61
CA LEU A 311 28.18 -1.04 -18.66
C LEU A 311 28.65 -2.35 -19.30
N TYR A 312 28.63 -3.45 -18.54
CA TYR A 312 29.06 -4.77 -18.99
C TYR A 312 27.85 -5.72 -19.08
N GLY A 313 27.58 -6.20 -20.30
CA GLY A 313 26.44 -7.06 -20.59
C GLY A 313 26.82 -8.51 -20.93
N GLU A 314 26.13 -9.49 -20.34
CA GLU A 314 26.24 -10.91 -20.71
C GLU A 314 24.92 -11.40 -21.33
N ASN A 315 25.00 -12.06 -22.50
CA ASN A 315 23.87 -12.68 -23.20
C ASN A 315 22.72 -11.69 -23.44
N SER A 316 21.51 -11.90 -22.89
CA SER A 316 20.41 -10.93 -23.07
C SER A 316 20.72 -9.59 -22.39
N GLY A 317 21.60 -9.58 -21.38
CA GLY A 317 22.15 -8.35 -20.81
C GLY A 317 22.98 -7.54 -21.81
N ALA A 318 23.69 -8.20 -22.74
CA ALA A 318 24.41 -7.51 -23.82
C ALA A 318 23.44 -6.84 -24.80
N THR A 319 22.30 -7.47 -25.10
CA THR A 319 21.23 -6.84 -25.89
C THR A 319 20.68 -5.59 -25.21
N LEU A 320 20.44 -5.64 -23.89
CA LEU A 320 20.01 -4.47 -23.12
C LEU A 320 21.08 -3.37 -23.13
N ALA A 321 22.36 -3.72 -22.95
CA ALA A 321 23.45 -2.76 -23.00
C ALA A 321 23.54 -2.06 -24.37
N ALA A 322 23.44 -2.82 -25.46
CA ALA A 322 23.43 -2.26 -26.82
C ALA A 322 22.20 -1.36 -27.06
N ALA A 323 21.02 -1.78 -26.61
CA ALA A 323 19.81 -0.97 -26.74
C ALA A 323 19.88 0.35 -25.95
N LEU A 324 20.49 0.30 -24.76
CA LEU A 324 20.74 1.48 -23.93
C LEU A 324 21.72 2.45 -24.61
N LEU A 325 22.83 1.96 -25.15
CA LEU A 325 23.79 2.77 -25.90
C LEU A 325 23.17 3.40 -27.16
N ALA A 326 22.28 2.68 -27.85
CA ALA A 326 21.56 3.19 -29.02
C ALA A 326 20.44 4.19 -28.67
N SER A 327 20.01 4.26 -27.41
CA SER A 327 18.96 5.17 -26.98
C SER A 327 19.51 6.57 -26.71
N SER A 328 18.90 7.60 -27.30
CA SER A 328 19.24 9.01 -27.06
C SER A 328 18.93 9.37 -25.61
N GLY A 329 19.94 9.28 -24.73
CA GLY A 329 19.77 9.54 -23.30
C GLY A 329 20.92 9.08 -22.40
N LEU A 330 21.85 8.26 -22.91
CA LEU A 330 23.01 7.77 -22.15
C LEU A 330 24.36 8.34 -22.59
N GLU A 331 24.39 9.27 -23.55
CA GLU A 331 25.62 9.87 -24.12
C GLU A 331 26.56 10.49 -23.06
N ASN A 332 26.04 10.88 -21.90
CA ASN A 332 26.84 11.45 -20.80
C ASN A 332 27.13 10.48 -19.64
N THR A 333 26.64 9.23 -19.69
CA THR A 333 26.66 8.29 -18.55
C THR A 333 27.59 7.09 -18.76
N VAL A 334 27.86 6.71 -20.02
CA VAL A 334 28.67 5.53 -20.36
C VAL A 334 29.88 5.97 -21.18
N ILE A 335 31.09 5.57 -20.75
CA ILE A 335 32.27 5.75 -21.59
C ILE A 335 32.25 4.67 -22.66
N ASP A 336 32.21 5.10 -23.92
CA ASP A 336 32.31 4.23 -25.09
C ASP A 336 33.66 3.49 -25.05
N GLY A 337 33.60 2.17 -25.11
CA GLY A 337 34.79 1.33 -25.07
C GLY A 337 35.45 1.27 -26.44
N GLN A 338 36.22 2.30 -26.79
CA GLN A 338 37.21 2.23 -27.88
C GLN A 338 38.60 1.89 -27.33
#